data_AF-M0PIT5-F1
#
_entry.id   AF-M0PIT5-F1
#
_cell.length_a   1.000
_cell.length_b   1.000
_cell.length_c   1.000
_cell.angle_alpha   90.00
_cell.angle_beta   90.00
_cell.angle_gamma   90.00
#
_symmetry.space_group_name_H-M   'P 1'
#
loop_
_entity.id
_entity.type
_entity.pdbx_description
1 polymer ?
#
loop_
_entity_poly.entity_id
_entity_poly.type
_entity_poly.pdbx_seq_one_letter_code
_entity_poly.pdbx_strand_id
1 'polypeptide(L)'
;MTVGESPREDQPDDVLIAEYGMSRPLILQWTVVSMLGFVVALFGLLLLYYVSTGDTAGTELVVTPDTGWWNLGLTIVVLVGMLLLVIVPHELCHGVGIRFFGGEPRFGLGVAYFVFPYAFATTETRFSRDQFIAIALAPLVLLSLVGVPVMIVFEWRWLALPLALNAGGAVGDLWMALTLMRYPPSVTVVDTRTGLEIYGTPSLERTETAPAVVVWDLLVGIAGGVVILAVCGGILAPLVLAAIGLDSFTLGVPNSRLLILEFVQSPDGGIEFTMGTGILAFGVFIGICYAYFRASGRR
;
A
#
# COMPACT_ATOMS: atom_id res chain seq x y z
N MET A 1 19.92 -25.16 23.57
CA MET A 1 19.41 -26.05 22.51
C MET A 1 19.86 -25.47 21.19
N THR A 2 20.81 -26.12 20.55
CA THR A 2 21.56 -25.66 19.37
C THR A 2 21.14 -26.48 18.15
N VAL A 3 20.58 -25.81 17.15
CA VAL A 3 20.71 -26.11 15.71
C VAL A 3 20.39 -24.76 15.04
N GLY A 4 21.27 -24.04 14.37
CA GLY A 4 22.42 -24.48 13.59
C GLY A 4 22.00 -24.70 12.13
N GLU A 5 21.15 -23.86 11.54
CA GLU A 5 20.98 -23.84 10.10
C GLU A 5 22.16 -23.06 9.49
N SER A 6 23.05 -23.78 8.80
CA SER A 6 24.01 -23.14 7.91
C SER A 6 23.25 -22.46 6.76
N PRO A 7 23.83 -21.47 6.08
CA PRO A 7 23.34 -21.06 4.77
C PRO A 7 23.32 -22.31 3.90
N ARG A 8 22.16 -22.69 3.36
CA ARG A 8 22.08 -23.80 2.41
C ARG A 8 22.71 -23.32 1.12
N GLU A 9 23.91 -23.81 0.86
CA GLU A 9 24.59 -23.70 -0.43
C GLU A 9 23.65 -24.20 -1.55
N ASP A 10 23.67 -23.50 -2.68
CA ASP A 10 22.89 -23.78 -3.90
C ASP A 10 22.76 -25.28 -4.15
N GLN A 11 21.55 -25.82 -4.20
CA GLN A 11 21.36 -27.19 -4.67
C GLN A 11 21.70 -27.24 -6.16
N PRO A 12 22.57 -28.16 -6.60
CA PRO A 12 23.12 -28.17 -7.96
C PRO A 12 22.06 -28.38 -9.07
N ASP A 13 20.81 -28.66 -8.71
CA ASP A 13 19.68 -28.90 -9.62
C ASP A 13 18.59 -27.79 -9.56
N ASP A 14 18.79 -26.71 -8.79
CA ASP A 14 17.82 -25.61 -8.71
C ASP A 14 17.81 -24.79 -10.00
N VAL A 15 16.69 -24.87 -10.73
CA VAL A 15 16.46 -24.14 -11.98
C VAL A 15 15.56 -22.94 -11.75
N LEU A 16 15.66 -21.94 -12.62
CA LEU A 16 14.73 -20.81 -12.63
C LEU A 16 13.32 -21.33 -12.99
N ILE A 17 12.39 -21.25 -12.05
CA ILE A 17 11.01 -21.72 -12.22
C ILE A 17 10.01 -20.58 -12.45
N ALA A 18 10.34 -19.36 -12.03
CA ALA A 18 9.53 -18.18 -12.29
C ALA A 18 10.34 -16.90 -12.21
N GLU A 19 9.99 -15.94 -13.07
CA GLU A 19 10.50 -14.58 -13.04
C GLU A 19 9.32 -13.62 -13.01
N TYR A 20 9.38 -12.65 -12.10
CA TYR A 20 8.39 -11.59 -11.99
C TYR A 20 9.06 -10.25 -12.20
N GLY A 21 8.55 -9.48 -13.15
CA GLY A 21 8.98 -8.11 -13.39
C GLY A 21 7.86 -7.09 -13.19
N MET A 22 8.24 -5.81 -13.13
CA MET A 22 7.31 -4.69 -13.09
C MET A 22 6.55 -4.52 -14.41
N SER A 23 5.40 -5.18 -14.56
CA SER A 23 4.49 -4.97 -15.70
C SER A 23 3.58 -3.76 -15.49
N ARG A 24 3.12 -3.12 -16.57
CA ARG A 24 2.18 -1.97 -16.49
C ARG A 24 0.90 -2.29 -15.71
N PRO A 25 0.22 -3.44 -15.92
CA PRO A 25 -0.97 -3.77 -15.15
C PRO A 25 -0.68 -3.95 -13.65
N LEU A 26 0.49 -4.52 -13.32
CA LEU A 26 0.88 -4.71 -11.93
C LEU A 26 1.13 -3.38 -11.22
N ILE A 27 1.81 -2.44 -11.88
CA ILE A 27 2.02 -1.10 -11.31
C ILE A 27 0.69 -0.37 -11.10
N LEU A 28 -0.26 -0.48 -12.04
CA LEU A 28 -1.59 0.10 -11.82
C LEU A 28 -2.27 -0.50 -10.59
N GLN A 29 -2.16 -1.82 -10.40
CA GLN A 29 -2.67 -2.49 -9.20
C GLN A 29 -1.97 -1.98 -7.94
N TRP A 30 -0.64 -1.86 -7.95
CA TRP A 30 0.13 -1.31 -6.83
C TRP A 30 -0.29 0.11 -6.51
N THR A 31 -0.45 0.97 -7.52
CA THR A 31 -0.87 2.36 -7.33
C THR A 31 -2.23 2.44 -6.65
N VAL A 32 -3.25 1.74 -7.13
CA VAL A 32 -4.58 1.84 -6.52
C VAL A 32 -4.60 1.27 -5.11
N VAL A 33 -3.93 0.13 -4.88
CA VAL A 33 -3.82 -0.49 -3.55
C VAL A 33 -3.01 0.38 -2.60
N SER A 34 -1.96 1.06 -3.08
CA SER A 34 -1.16 2.02 -2.32
C SER A 34 -1.97 3.23 -1.88
N MET A 35 -2.78 3.81 -2.78
CA MET A 35 -3.67 4.92 -2.44
C MET A 35 -4.66 4.54 -1.33
N LEU A 36 -5.34 3.39 -1.46
CA LEU A 36 -6.26 2.93 -0.43
C LEU A 36 -5.52 2.57 0.86
N GLY A 37 -4.38 1.87 0.77
CA GLY A 37 -3.56 1.46 1.90
C GLY A 37 -3.08 2.66 2.72
N PHE A 38 -2.62 3.71 2.06
CA PHE A 38 -2.26 4.98 2.68
C PHE A 38 -3.44 5.59 3.44
N VAL A 39 -4.60 5.72 2.79
CA VAL A 39 -5.81 6.31 3.40
C VAL A 39 -6.25 5.52 4.63
N VAL A 40 -6.37 4.20 4.50
CA VAL A 40 -6.78 3.30 5.58
C VAL A 40 -5.77 3.35 6.73
N ALA A 41 -4.46 3.31 6.43
CA ALA A 41 -3.42 3.40 7.45
C ALA A 41 -3.45 4.74 8.17
N LEU A 42 -3.58 5.87 7.45
CA LEU A 42 -3.62 7.20 8.05
C LEU A 42 -4.78 7.34 9.03
N PHE A 43 -6.01 7.05 8.59
CA PHE A 43 -7.18 7.15 9.46
C PHE A 43 -7.15 6.12 10.60
N GLY A 44 -6.64 4.91 10.34
CA GLY A 44 -6.46 3.90 11.38
C GLY A 44 -5.47 4.33 12.47
N LEU A 45 -4.34 4.93 12.07
CA LEU A 45 -3.32 5.45 12.99
C LEU A 45 -3.81 6.67 13.77
N LEU A 46 -4.53 7.59 13.13
CA LEU A 46 -5.12 8.74 13.81
C LEU A 46 -6.22 8.31 14.78
N LEU A 47 -7.04 7.31 14.42
CA LEU A 47 -8.02 6.72 15.33
C LEU A 47 -7.32 6.04 16.52
N LEU A 48 -6.28 5.26 16.26
CA LEU A 48 -5.48 4.62 17.31
C LEU A 48 -4.88 5.68 18.27
N TYR A 49 -4.33 6.75 17.71
CA TYR A 49 -3.79 7.87 18.48
C TYR A 49 -4.87 8.52 19.36
N TYR A 50 -6.03 8.85 18.78
CA TYR A 50 -7.17 9.43 19.49
C TYR A 50 -7.63 8.53 20.65
N VAL A 51 -7.83 7.23 20.38
CA VAL A 51 -8.27 6.27 21.41
C VAL A 51 -7.22 6.10 22.52
N SER A 52 -5.95 6.26 22.20
CA SER A 52 -4.85 6.08 23.16
C SER A 52 -4.56 7.32 24.02
N THR A 53 -4.76 8.52 23.48
CA THR A 53 -4.36 9.80 24.12
C THR A 53 -5.54 10.67 24.56
N GLY A 54 -6.71 10.47 23.96
CA GLY A 54 -7.88 11.34 24.14
C GLY A 54 -7.81 12.67 23.36
N ASP A 55 -6.74 12.91 22.60
CA ASP A 55 -6.54 14.16 21.87
C ASP A 55 -7.41 14.22 20.60
N THR A 56 -8.48 15.02 20.66
CA THR A 56 -9.42 15.25 19.54
C THR A 56 -8.81 16.09 18.43
N ALA A 57 -7.71 16.82 18.67
CA ALA A 57 -7.02 17.54 17.61
C ALA A 57 -6.46 16.56 16.56
N GLY A 58 -6.22 15.30 16.94
CA GLY A 58 -5.79 14.22 16.05
C GLY A 58 -6.67 13.99 14.81
N THR A 59 -7.94 14.38 14.83
CA THR A 59 -8.87 14.18 13.70
C THR A 59 -9.07 15.41 12.82
N GLU A 60 -8.48 16.56 13.18
CA GLU A 60 -8.62 17.80 12.44
C GLU A 60 -7.37 18.03 11.57
N LEU A 61 -7.48 17.75 10.26
CA LEU A 61 -6.50 18.14 9.26
C LEU A 61 -6.85 19.55 8.75
N VAL A 62 -6.39 20.59 9.46
CA VAL A 62 -6.64 21.98 9.05
C VAL A 62 -5.62 22.38 7.99
N VAL A 63 -6.09 22.61 6.75
CA VAL A 63 -5.31 23.25 5.68
C VAL A 63 -5.81 24.68 5.53
N THR A 64 -5.04 25.65 6.02
CA THR A 64 -5.40 27.07 5.93
C THR A 64 -5.01 27.66 4.57
N PRO A 65 -5.92 28.34 3.83
CA PRO A 65 -5.63 28.87 2.48
C PRO A 65 -4.69 30.08 2.43
N ASP A 66 -4.25 30.63 3.56
CA ASP A 66 -3.64 31.97 3.65
C ASP A 66 -2.14 32.02 3.25
N THR A 67 -1.64 31.06 2.49
CA THR A 67 -0.19 30.86 2.31
C THR A 67 0.32 31.36 0.95
N GLY A 68 1.16 32.40 0.97
CA GLY A 68 1.76 33.03 -0.22
C GLY A 68 2.83 32.20 -0.95
N TRP A 69 3.37 32.71 -2.06
CA TRP A 69 4.27 31.98 -2.99
C TRP A 69 5.61 31.49 -2.39
N TRP A 70 6.17 32.17 -1.39
CA TRP A 70 7.34 31.69 -0.63
C TRP A 70 7.05 30.39 0.13
N ASN A 71 5.77 30.09 0.38
CA ASN A 71 5.32 28.85 0.96
C ASN A 71 5.40 27.68 -0.03
N LEU A 72 5.40 27.92 -1.35
CA LEU A 72 5.58 26.84 -2.33
C LEU A 72 6.97 26.20 -2.20
N GLY A 73 8.02 27.02 -2.05
CA GLY A 73 9.39 26.53 -1.83
C GLY A 73 9.50 25.73 -0.52
N LEU A 74 8.95 26.27 0.57
CA LEU A 74 8.91 25.58 1.86
C LEU A 74 8.06 24.30 1.81
N THR A 75 6.92 24.32 1.13
CA THR A 75 6.05 23.16 0.92
C THR A 75 6.79 22.08 0.14
N ILE A 76 7.49 22.44 -0.94
CA ILE A 76 8.32 21.48 -1.68
C ILE A 76 9.42 20.89 -0.78
N VAL A 77 10.11 21.72 0.01
CA VAL A 77 11.14 21.24 0.95
C VAL A 77 10.53 20.31 1.99
N VAL A 78 9.37 20.63 2.55
CA VAL A 78 8.66 19.77 3.51
C VAL A 78 8.23 18.47 2.85
N LEU A 79 7.66 18.50 1.64
CA LEU A 79 7.25 17.30 0.91
C LEU A 79 8.44 16.40 0.55
N VAL A 80 9.54 16.98 0.08
CA VAL A 80 10.79 16.24 -0.22
C VAL A 80 11.39 15.68 1.06
N GLY A 81 11.47 16.49 2.13
CA GLY A 81 11.94 16.03 3.44
C GLY A 81 11.09 14.89 3.98
N MET A 82 9.76 14.97 3.82
CA MET A 82 8.80 13.95 4.18
C MET A 82 9.01 12.66 3.39
N LEU A 83 9.20 12.78 2.08
CA LEU A 83 9.49 11.66 1.20
C LEU A 83 10.78 10.94 1.62
N LEU A 84 11.84 11.69 1.87
CA LEU A 84 13.13 11.14 2.33
C LEU A 84 13.02 10.50 3.72
N LEU A 85 12.24 11.10 4.62
CA LEU A 85 11.97 10.58 5.97
C LEU A 85 11.27 9.22 5.93
N VAL A 86 10.53 8.91 4.86
CA VAL A 86 9.88 7.61 4.68
C VAL A 86 10.79 6.66 3.92
N ILE A 87 11.26 7.05 2.74
CA ILE A 87 12.02 6.17 1.84
C ILE A 87 13.35 5.73 2.47
N VAL A 88 14.11 6.63 3.08
CA VAL A 88 15.45 6.28 3.58
C VAL A 88 15.36 5.25 4.71
N PRO A 89 14.57 5.46 5.78
CA PRO A 89 14.39 4.44 6.81
C PRO A 89 13.79 3.14 6.27
N HIS A 90 12.88 3.22 5.30
CA HIS A 90 12.27 2.06 4.67
C HIS A 90 13.33 1.15 4.03
N GLU A 91 14.16 1.71 3.14
CA GLU A 91 15.23 0.96 2.50
C GLU A 91 16.25 0.45 3.51
N LEU A 92 16.59 1.26 4.53
CA LEU A 92 17.49 0.82 5.60
C LEU A 92 16.94 -0.41 6.34
N CYS A 93 15.63 -0.52 6.55
CA CYS A 93 15.02 -1.71 7.15
C CYS A 93 15.22 -2.96 6.27
N HIS A 94 15.04 -2.86 4.95
CA HIS A 94 15.39 -3.95 4.04
C HIS A 94 16.88 -4.30 4.13
N GLY A 95 17.76 -3.28 4.12
CA GLY A 95 19.20 -3.48 4.25
C GLY A 95 19.61 -4.19 5.55
N VAL A 96 18.97 -3.85 6.67
CA VAL A 96 19.13 -4.55 7.95
C VAL A 96 18.69 -6.01 7.84
N GLY A 97 17.54 -6.27 7.21
CA GLY A 97 17.06 -7.63 6.95
C GLY A 97 18.03 -8.44 6.09
N ILE A 98 18.48 -7.89 4.96
CA ILE A 98 19.45 -8.51 4.06
C ILE A 98 20.72 -8.87 4.81
N ARG A 99 21.27 -7.92 5.59
CA ARG A 99 22.51 -8.14 6.35
C ARG A 99 22.33 -9.16 7.48
N PHE A 100 21.17 -9.16 8.13
CA PHE A 100 20.84 -10.14 9.16
C PHE A 100 20.85 -11.58 8.62
N PHE A 101 20.38 -11.79 7.39
CA PHE A 101 20.39 -13.09 6.72
C PHE A 101 21.67 -13.39 5.91
N GLY A 102 22.72 -12.57 6.07
CA GLY A 102 24.04 -12.84 5.48
C GLY A 102 24.25 -12.33 4.05
N GLY A 103 23.35 -11.49 3.54
CA GLY A 103 23.55 -10.78 2.27
C GLY A 103 24.27 -9.45 2.41
N GLU A 104 24.75 -8.92 1.29
CA GLU A 104 25.35 -7.58 1.21
C GLU A 104 24.39 -6.62 0.51
N PRO A 105 23.76 -5.67 1.23
CA PRO A 105 22.73 -4.80 0.67
C PRO A 105 23.32 -3.73 -0.25
N ARG A 106 22.67 -3.50 -1.38
CA ARG A 106 22.98 -2.44 -2.33
C ARG A 106 21.76 -1.55 -2.53
N PHE A 107 21.91 -0.26 -2.28
CA PHE A 107 20.81 0.69 -2.34
C PHE A 107 20.76 1.43 -3.69
N GLY A 108 19.57 1.74 -4.15
CA GLY A 108 19.35 2.58 -5.33
C GLY A 108 17.97 3.26 -5.34
N LEU A 109 17.81 4.18 -6.29
CA LEU A 109 16.56 4.92 -6.54
C LEU A 109 16.21 4.81 -8.02
N GLY A 110 14.92 4.68 -8.31
CA GLY A 110 14.38 4.59 -9.66
C GLY A 110 12.95 5.15 -9.75
N VAL A 111 12.48 5.32 -10.98
CA VAL A 111 11.08 5.64 -11.24
C VAL A 111 10.60 4.69 -12.34
N ALA A 112 9.60 3.85 -12.02
CA ALA A 112 8.98 2.97 -12.98
C ALA A 112 7.91 3.71 -13.78
N TYR A 113 8.05 3.71 -15.12
CA TYR A 113 7.10 4.29 -16.08
C TYR A 113 6.67 5.74 -15.77
N PHE A 114 7.56 6.55 -15.18
CA PHE A 114 7.33 7.97 -14.83
C PHE A 114 6.24 8.24 -13.78
N VAL A 115 5.59 7.22 -13.24
CA VAL A 115 4.44 7.38 -12.31
C VAL A 115 4.73 6.80 -10.94
N PHE A 116 5.60 5.78 -10.84
CA PHE A 116 5.85 5.07 -9.59
C PHE A 116 7.32 5.21 -9.16
N PRO A 117 7.66 6.17 -8.29
CA PRO A 117 8.99 6.21 -7.69
C PRO A 117 9.18 4.97 -6.82
N TYR A 118 10.34 4.33 -6.93
CA TYR A 118 10.73 3.23 -6.06
C TYR A 118 12.18 3.43 -5.61
N ALA A 119 12.46 3.05 -4.38
CA ALA A 119 13.82 2.79 -3.94
C ALA A 119 13.96 1.27 -3.83
N PHE A 120 15.20 0.80 -3.84
CA PHE A 120 15.46 -0.63 -3.69
C PHE A 120 16.71 -0.87 -2.86
N ALA A 121 16.65 -1.90 -2.02
CA ALA A 121 17.79 -2.52 -1.38
C ALA A 121 17.88 -3.96 -1.91
N THR A 122 18.84 -4.20 -2.80
CA THR A 122 18.97 -5.47 -3.51
C THR A 122 20.28 -6.17 -3.19
N THR A 123 20.37 -7.46 -3.51
CA THR A 123 21.58 -8.26 -3.35
C THR A 123 21.60 -9.44 -4.31
N GLU A 124 22.79 -9.90 -4.67
CA GLU A 124 22.95 -11.10 -5.51
C GLU A 124 22.77 -12.40 -4.69
N THR A 125 22.64 -12.28 -3.36
CA THR A 125 22.47 -13.41 -2.45
C THR A 125 21.12 -14.09 -2.65
N ARG A 126 21.13 -15.41 -2.86
CA ARG A 126 19.93 -16.24 -2.81
C ARG A 126 19.46 -16.37 -1.36
N PHE A 127 18.20 -16.02 -1.12
CA PHE A 127 17.53 -16.23 0.16
C PHE A 127 16.54 -17.39 0.06
N SER A 128 16.31 -18.09 1.18
CA SER A 128 15.12 -18.95 1.26
C SER A 128 13.84 -18.10 1.16
N ARG A 129 12.74 -18.72 0.75
CA ARG A 129 11.41 -18.08 0.69
C ARG A 129 11.08 -17.27 1.94
N ASP A 130 11.26 -17.87 3.12
CA ASP A 130 10.84 -17.26 4.40
C ASP A 130 11.76 -16.13 4.84
N GLN A 131 13.06 -16.24 4.55
CA GLN A 131 14.01 -15.14 4.75
C GLN A 131 13.64 -13.95 3.87
N PHE A 132 13.33 -14.19 2.59
CA PHE A 132 12.92 -13.11 1.70
C PHE A 132 11.62 -12.45 2.15
N ILE A 133 10.61 -13.22 2.56
CA ILE A 133 9.35 -12.66 3.11
C ILE A 133 9.64 -11.78 4.34
N ALA A 134 10.54 -12.22 5.23
CA ALA A 134 10.93 -11.43 6.39
C ALA A 134 11.66 -10.13 5.99
N ILE A 135 12.54 -10.18 4.99
CA ILE A 135 13.24 -8.99 4.44
C ILE A 135 12.24 -8.02 3.81
N ALA A 136 11.32 -8.52 2.98
CA ALA A 136 10.32 -7.71 2.30
C ALA A 136 9.41 -7.00 3.31
N LEU A 137 8.94 -7.70 4.35
CA LEU A 137 8.05 -7.12 5.35
C LEU A 137 8.77 -6.31 6.44
N ALA A 138 10.11 -6.29 6.46
CA ALA A 138 10.89 -5.61 7.50
C ALA A 138 10.56 -4.12 7.66
N PRO A 139 10.43 -3.30 6.60
CA PRO A 139 10.10 -1.88 6.76
C PRO A 139 8.73 -1.66 7.37
N LEU A 140 7.73 -2.45 6.96
CA LEU A 140 6.38 -2.34 7.50
C LEU A 140 6.36 -2.70 8.99
N VAL A 141 7.03 -3.78 9.37
CA VAL A 141 7.07 -4.27 10.75
C VAL A 141 7.92 -3.38 11.64
N LEU A 142 9.18 -3.14 11.29
CA LEU A 142 10.13 -2.42 12.14
C LEU A 142 9.73 -0.95 12.33
N LEU A 143 9.35 -0.25 11.25
CA LEU A 143 8.96 1.16 11.37
C LEU A 143 7.64 1.31 12.12
N SER A 144 6.69 0.37 11.98
CA SER A 144 5.45 0.41 12.76
C SER A 144 5.70 0.11 14.24
N LEU A 145 6.51 -0.91 14.54
CA LEU A 145 6.84 -1.31 15.92
C LEU A 145 7.58 -0.20 16.69
N VAL A 146 8.36 0.63 16.00
CA VAL A 146 9.03 1.77 16.62
C VAL A 146 8.16 3.02 16.57
N GLY A 147 7.62 3.36 15.41
CA GLY A 147 6.94 4.62 15.18
C GLY A 147 5.59 4.73 15.87
N VAL A 148 4.81 3.65 15.98
CA VAL A 148 3.51 3.69 16.66
C VAL A 148 3.68 3.96 18.17
N PRO A 149 4.56 3.26 18.91
CA PRO A 149 4.83 3.61 20.29
C PRO A 149 5.39 5.02 20.47
N VAL A 150 6.31 5.47 19.61
CA VAL A 150 6.84 6.85 19.68
C VAL A 150 5.72 7.86 19.46
N MET A 151 4.84 7.64 18.47
CA MET A 151 3.68 8.48 18.20
C MET A 151 2.77 8.63 19.41
N ILE A 152 2.51 7.54 20.14
CA ILE A 152 1.59 7.53 21.28
C ILE A 152 2.27 8.09 22.54
N VAL A 153 3.46 7.59 22.89
CA VAL A 153 4.15 7.92 24.14
C VAL A 153 4.58 9.39 24.18
N PHE A 154 5.00 9.94 23.05
CA PHE A 154 5.39 11.35 22.94
C PHE A 154 4.26 12.25 22.43
N GLU A 155 3.03 11.74 22.31
CA GLU A 155 1.85 12.47 21.82
C GLU A 155 2.12 13.19 20.48
N TRP A 156 2.92 12.56 19.60
CA TRP A 156 3.36 13.15 18.34
C TRP A 156 2.52 12.67 17.16
N ARG A 157 1.28 13.14 17.08
CA ARG A 157 0.29 12.75 16.04
C ARG A 157 0.79 12.85 14.60
N TRP A 158 1.70 13.77 14.32
CA TRP A 158 2.27 13.96 12.97
C TRP A 158 3.01 12.74 12.46
N LEU A 159 3.44 11.81 13.34
CA LEU A 159 4.03 10.53 12.93
C LEU A 159 3.03 9.58 12.26
N ALA A 160 1.71 9.83 12.34
CA ALA A 160 0.72 9.07 11.59
C ALA A 160 0.92 9.20 10.08
N LEU A 161 1.31 10.38 9.58
CA LEU A 161 1.53 10.62 8.15
C LEU A 161 2.71 9.82 7.57
N PRO A 162 3.95 9.87 8.13
CA PRO A 162 5.06 9.05 7.61
C PRO A 162 4.78 7.55 7.74
N LEU A 163 4.13 7.11 8.82
CA LEU A 163 3.79 5.71 9.01
C LEU A 163 2.75 5.24 7.99
N ALA A 164 1.75 6.06 7.69
CA ALA A 164 0.78 5.77 6.64
C ALA A 164 1.43 5.77 5.25
N LEU A 165 2.33 6.70 4.96
CA LEU A 165 3.09 6.74 3.70
C LEU A 165 3.96 5.48 3.57
N ASN A 166 4.61 5.03 4.65
CA ASN A 166 5.35 3.77 4.67
C ASN A 166 4.42 2.56 4.38
N ALA A 167 3.25 2.50 5.03
CA ALA A 167 2.28 1.43 4.80
C ALA A 167 1.75 1.40 3.36
N GLY A 168 1.46 2.58 2.77
CA GLY A 168 1.08 2.70 1.36
C GLY A 168 2.24 2.39 0.40
N GLY A 169 3.47 2.75 0.77
CA GLY A 169 4.68 2.47 -0.02
C GLY A 169 5.05 1.00 -0.05
N ALA A 170 4.82 0.26 1.04
CA ALA A 170 5.14 -1.16 1.19
C ALA A 170 4.22 -2.13 0.40
N VAL A 171 3.40 -1.62 -0.53
CA VAL A 171 2.48 -2.45 -1.32
C VAL A 171 3.23 -3.39 -2.27
N GLY A 172 4.37 -2.96 -2.81
CA GLY A 172 5.26 -3.84 -3.57
C GLY A 172 5.76 -5.00 -2.72
N ASP A 173 6.19 -4.73 -1.49
CA ASP A 173 6.67 -5.74 -0.55
C ASP A 173 5.60 -6.72 -0.14
N LEU A 174 4.40 -6.21 0.18
CA LEU A 174 3.25 -7.04 0.50
C LEU A 174 2.89 -7.93 -0.68
N TRP A 175 2.92 -7.39 -1.90
CA TRP A 175 2.68 -8.17 -3.10
C TRP A 175 3.73 -9.28 -3.30
N MET A 176 5.02 -8.97 -3.10
CA MET A 176 6.10 -9.96 -3.18
C MET A 176 5.91 -11.06 -2.13
N ALA A 177 5.61 -10.69 -0.88
CA ALA A 177 5.35 -11.64 0.20
C ALA A 177 4.14 -12.55 -0.11
N LEU A 178 3.02 -11.97 -0.56
CA LEU A 178 1.83 -12.72 -0.99
C LEU A 178 2.11 -13.62 -2.19
N THR A 179 3.00 -13.22 -3.10
CA THR A 179 3.40 -14.01 -4.27
C THR A 179 4.24 -15.21 -3.84
N LEU A 180 5.21 -15.01 -2.95
CA LEU A 180 6.08 -16.06 -2.43
C LEU A 180 5.32 -17.08 -1.58
N MET A 181 4.27 -16.69 -0.86
CA MET A 181 3.41 -17.63 -0.12
C MET A 181 2.69 -18.67 -0.99
N ARG A 182 2.71 -18.52 -2.33
CA ARG A 182 2.18 -19.50 -3.29
C ARG A 182 3.19 -20.60 -3.63
N TYR A 183 4.43 -20.43 -3.22
CA TYR A 183 5.53 -21.37 -3.42
C TYR A 183 5.83 -22.12 -2.10
N PRO A 184 6.25 -23.38 -2.18
CA PRO A 184 6.65 -24.12 -1.00
C PRO A 184 7.94 -23.55 -0.38
N PRO A 185 8.20 -23.81 0.91
CA PRO A 185 9.37 -23.25 1.61
C PRO A 185 10.72 -23.69 1.03
N SER A 186 10.73 -24.72 0.19
CA SER A 186 11.93 -25.25 -0.45
C SER A 186 12.48 -24.36 -1.57
N VAL A 187 11.74 -23.36 -2.05
CA VAL A 187 12.25 -22.45 -3.08
C VAL A 187 13.22 -21.43 -2.52
N THR A 188 14.15 -21.01 -3.37
CA THR A 188 15.03 -19.87 -3.10
C THR A 188 14.67 -18.71 -4.02
N VAL A 189 15.02 -17.51 -3.58
CA VAL A 189 14.59 -16.26 -4.17
C VAL A 189 15.79 -15.35 -4.34
N VAL A 190 15.89 -14.72 -5.51
CA VAL A 190 16.84 -13.65 -5.78
C VAL A 190 16.05 -12.36 -6.00
N ASP A 191 16.40 -11.32 -5.25
CA ASP A 191 15.90 -9.99 -5.52
C ASP A 191 16.64 -9.43 -6.74
N THR A 192 15.92 -9.02 -7.77
CA THR A 192 16.52 -8.31 -8.90
C THR A 192 16.09 -6.85 -8.86
N ARG A 193 16.87 -5.96 -9.48
CA ARG A 193 16.59 -4.51 -9.47
C ARG A 193 15.17 -4.13 -9.89
N THR A 194 14.53 -4.97 -10.71
CA THR A 194 13.22 -4.68 -11.30
C THR A 194 12.19 -5.77 -11.03
N GLY A 195 12.46 -6.70 -10.11
CA GLY A 195 11.67 -7.90 -9.99
C GLY A 195 12.22 -8.97 -9.05
N LEU A 196 11.77 -10.19 -9.27
CA LEU A 196 12.00 -11.34 -8.40
C LEU A 196 12.22 -12.58 -9.27
N GLU A 197 13.31 -13.29 -9.02
CA GLU A 197 13.56 -14.61 -9.58
C GLU A 197 13.35 -15.69 -8.52
N ILE A 198 12.66 -16.77 -8.90
CA ILE A 198 12.39 -17.90 -8.02
C ILE A 198 13.03 -19.15 -8.60
N TYR A 199 13.80 -19.84 -7.76
CA TYR A 199 14.52 -21.05 -8.09
C TYR A 199 14.00 -22.24 -7.28
N GLY A 200 13.99 -23.41 -7.90
CA GLY A 200 13.62 -24.66 -7.24
C GLY A 200 13.69 -25.85 -8.19
N THR A 201 13.21 -27.00 -7.73
CA THR A 201 13.19 -28.24 -8.51
C THR A 201 12.25 -28.16 -9.73
N PRO A 202 12.60 -28.74 -10.90
CA PRO A 202 11.79 -28.67 -12.12
C PRO A 202 10.35 -29.23 -12.02
N SER A 203 10.12 -30.15 -11.08
CA SER A 203 8.81 -30.78 -10.84
C SER A 203 7.90 -29.99 -9.89
N LEU A 204 8.30 -28.80 -9.45
CA LEU A 204 7.51 -28.00 -8.53
C LEU A 204 6.25 -27.44 -9.21
N GLU A 205 5.11 -28.04 -8.89
CA GLU A 205 3.82 -27.48 -9.29
C GLU A 205 3.51 -26.21 -8.49
N ARG A 206 3.20 -25.14 -9.21
CA ARG A 206 2.71 -23.88 -8.66
C ARG A 206 1.24 -24.05 -8.25
N THR A 207 0.89 -23.68 -7.02
CA THR A 207 -0.52 -23.64 -6.60
C THR A 207 -1.18 -22.36 -7.13
N GLU A 208 -1.81 -22.44 -8.31
CA GLU A 208 -2.45 -21.28 -8.96
C GLU A 208 -3.70 -20.75 -8.24
N THR A 209 -4.28 -21.56 -7.35
CA THR A 209 -5.48 -21.24 -6.55
C THR A 209 -5.15 -20.89 -5.09
N ALA A 210 -3.88 -20.60 -4.78
CA ALA A 210 -3.46 -20.29 -3.42
C ALA A 210 -4.28 -19.11 -2.83
N PRO A 211 -4.66 -19.16 -1.54
CA PRO A 211 -5.41 -18.08 -0.88
C PRO A 211 -4.80 -16.70 -1.07
N ALA A 212 -3.46 -16.60 -1.10
CA ALA A 212 -2.74 -15.35 -1.31
C ALA A 212 -3.03 -14.70 -2.69
N VAL A 213 -3.43 -15.48 -3.70
CA VAL A 213 -3.87 -14.94 -5.01
C VAL A 213 -5.22 -14.26 -4.87
N VAL A 214 -6.16 -14.93 -4.19
CA VAL A 214 -7.51 -14.41 -3.94
C VAL A 214 -7.46 -13.16 -3.07
N VAL A 215 -6.60 -13.16 -2.04
CA VAL A 215 -6.37 -11.99 -1.18
C VAL A 215 -5.86 -10.81 -2.00
N TRP A 216 -4.91 -11.02 -2.91
CA TRP A 216 -4.43 -9.93 -3.75
C TRP A 216 -5.50 -9.39 -4.70
N ASP A 217 -6.24 -10.27 -5.40
CA ASP A 217 -7.33 -9.82 -6.27
C ASP A 217 -8.40 -9.06 -5.46
N LEU A 218 -8.72 -9.52 -4.24
CA LEU A 218 -9.64 -8.82 -3.34
C LEU A 218 -9.12 -7.41 -3.02
N LEU A 219 -7.87 -7.26 -2.59
CA LEU A 219 -7.27 -5.95 -2.30
C LEU A 219 -7.34 -5.01 -3.51
N VAL A 220 -6.98 -5.51 -4.70
CA VAL A 220 -7.06 -4.75 -5.96
C VAL A 220 -8.50 -4.32 -6.26
N GLY A 221 -9.47 -5.22 -6.13
CA GLY A 221 -10.85 -4.92 -6.42
C GLY A 221 -11.47 -3.93 -5.43
N ILE A 222 -11.14 -4.03 -4.13
CA ILE A 222 -11.56 -3.04 -3.12
C ILE A 222 -10.95 -1.69 -3.44
N ALA A 223 -9.63 -1.64 -3.61
CA ALA A 223 -8.90 -0.41 -3.88
C ALA A 223 -9.37 0.27 -5.17
N GLY A 224 -9.45 -0.47 -6.26
CA GLY A 224 -9.97 0.03 -7.54
C GLY A 224 -11.41 0.51 -7.41
N GLY A 225 -12.28 -0.24 -6.74
CA GLY A 225 -13.66 0.14 -6.50
C GLY A 225 -13.77 1.46 -5.72
N VAL A 226 -13.07 1.59 -4.60
CA VAL A 226 -13.07 2.81 -3.78
C VAL A 226 -12.51 4.00 -4.57
N VAL A 227 -11.38 3.85 -5.27
CA VAL A 227 -10.78 4.94 -6.06
C VAL A 227 -11.73 5.39 -7.17
N ILE A 228 -12.33 4.46 -7.91
CA ILE A 228 -13.29 4.78 -8.97
C ILE A 228 -14.50 5.51 -8.39
N LEU A 229 -15.08 5.02 -7.29
CA LEU A 229 -16.21 5.67 -6.65
C LEU A 229 -15.85 7.05 -6.08
N ALA A 230 -14.64 7.24 -5.57
CA ALA A 230 -14.17 8.51 -5.05
C ALA A 230 -13.96 9.54 -6.17
N VAL A 231 -13.43 9.12 -7.32
CA VAL A 231 -13.27 10.01 -8.49
C VAL A 231 -14.63 10.31 -9.13
N CYS A 232 -15.43 9.27 -9.40
CA CYS A 232 -16.74 9.43 -10.01
C CYS A 232 -17.68 10.20 -9.09
N GLY A 233 -17.69 9.87 -7.80
CA GLY A 233 -18.56 10.50 -6.82
C GLY A 233 -18.04 11.86 -6.37
N GLY A 234 -16.75 12.00 -6.09
CA GLY A 234 -16.15 13.22 -5.53
C GLY A 234 -15.84 14.32 -6.54
N ILE A 235 -15.62 13.96 -7.80
CA ILE A 235 -15.19 14.92 -8.84
C ILE A 235 -16.21 14.96 -9.97
N LEU A 236 -16.53 13.82 -10.58
CA LEU A 236 -17.38 13.82 -11.78
C LEU A 236 -18.84 14.12 -11.46
N ALA A 237 -19.40 13.50 -10.42
CA ALA A 237 -20.82 13.65 -10.08
C ALA A 237 -21.18 15.11 -9.74
N PRO A 238 -20.46 15.86 -8.88
CA PRO A 238 -20.79 17.25 -8.61
C PRO A 238 -20.77 18.12 -9.87
N LEU A 239 -19.79 17.91 -10.74
CA LEU A 239 -19.67 18.65 -12.01
C LEU A 239 -20.83 18.34 -12.96
N VAL A 240 -21.18 17.05 -13.10
CA VAL A 240 -22.27 16.62 -13.99
C VAL A 240 -23.63 17.03 -13.44
N LEU A 241 -23.88 16.80 -12.15
CA LEU A 241 -25.14 17.12 -11.47
C LEU A 241 -25.43 18.64 -11.51
N ALA A 242 -24.40 19.46 -11.27
CA ALA A 242 -24.51 20.91 -11.41
C ALA A 242 -24.76 21.32 -12.87
N ALA A 243 -24.07 20.70 -13.83
CA ALA A 243 -24.24 21.02 -15.25
C ALA A 243 -25.64 20.68 -15.80
N ILE A 244 -26.30 19.64 -15.26
CA ILE A 244 -27.67 19.27 -15.61
C ILE A 244 -28.74 20.01 -14.78
N GLY A 245 -28.34 20.86 -13.83
CA GLY A 245 -29.24 21.69 -13.04
C GLY A 245 -30.07 20.90 -12.01
N LEU A 246 -29.51 19.82 -11.44
CA LEU A 246 -30.14 19.12 -10.33
C LEU A 246 -29.93 19.90 -9.03
N ASP A 247 -31.01 20.21 -8.31
CA ASP A 247 -30.91 20.95 -7.04
C ASP A 247 -30.32 20.08 -5.91
N SER A 248 -30.60 18.78 -5.91
CA SER A 248 -30.06 17.84 -4.92
C SER A 248 -30.01 16.42 -5.45
N PHE A 249 -29.06 15.63 -4.95
CA PHE A 249 -28.94 14.21 -5.24
C PHE A 249 -28.30 13.49 -4.06
N THR A 250 -28.89 12.36 -3.65
CA THR A 250 -28.36 11.55 -2.57
C THR A 250 -28.33 10.09 -2.98
N LEU A 251 -27.17 9.46 -2.77
CA LEU A 251 -26.95 8.04 -2.95
C LEU A 251 -26.56 7.42 -1.61
N GLY A 252 -27.38 6.49 -1.13
CA GLY A 252 -27.25 5.88 0.19
C GLY A 252 -28.28 6.41 1.18
N VAL A 253 -28.05 6.17 2.48
CA VAL A 253 -28.96 6.60 3.54
C VAL A 253 -28.39 7.85 4.23
N PRO A 254 -29.05 9.02 4.13
CA PRO A 254 -28.61 10.26 4.76
C PRO A 254 -28.36 10.10 6.27
N ASN A 255 -27.43 10.87 6.82
CA ASN A 255 -27.09 10.86 8.26
C ASN A 255 -26.72 9.46 8.81
N SER A 256 -26.17 8.59 7.97
CA SER A 256 -25.79 7.24 8.37
C SER A 256 -24.45 6.83 7.74
N ARG A 257 -23.87 5.73 8.25
CA ARG A 257 -22.64 5.14 7.68
C ARG A 257 -22.82 4.57 6.26
N LEU A 258 -24.07 4.41 5.82
CA LEU A 258 -24.44 3.94 4.48
C LEU A 258 -24.60 5.07 3.48
N LEU A 259 -24.41 6.34 3.89
CA LEU A 259 -24.30 7.43 2.93
C LEU A 259 -23.09 7.17 2.04
N ILE A 260 -23.30 7.18 0.72
CA ILE A 260 -22.22 7.11 -0.27
C ILE A 260 -21.93 8.52 -0.74
N LEU A 261 -22.95 9.23 -1.22
CA LEU A 261 -22.77 10.54 -1.82
C LEU A 261 -23.98 11.43 -1.53
N GLU A 262 -23.72 12.68 -1.17
CA GLU A 262 -24.74 13.72 -1.04
C GLU A 262 -24.28 14.98 -1.76
N PHE A 263 -25.16 15.52 -2.59
CA PHE A 263 -24.95 16.73 -3.36
C PHE A 263 -26.15 17.65 -3.14
N VAL A 264 -25.88 18.91 -2.85
CA VAL A 264 -26.88 19.96 -2.71
C VAL A 264 -26.37 21.22 -3.40
N GLN A 265 -27.16 21.77 -4.32
CA GLN A 265 -26.91 23.05 -4.93
C GLN A 265 -27.62 24.14 -4.13
N SER A 266 -26.84 25.07 -3.59
CA SER A 266 -27.36 26.24 -2.88
C SER A 266 -28.04 27.21 -3.85
N PRO A 267 -29.10 27.93 -3.43
CA PRO A 267 -29.77 28.94 -4.28
C PRO A 267 -28.84 30.03 -4.82
N ASP A 268 -27.74 30.31 -4.12
CA ASP A 268 -26.73 31.29 -4.50
C ASP A 268 -25.70 30.76 -5.53
N GLY A 269 -25.91 29.55 -6.05
CA GLY A 269 -25.02 28.87 -7.00
C GLY A 269 -23.86 28.11 -6.36
N GLY A 270 -23.78 28.07 -5.02
CA GLY A 270 -22.81 27.26 -4.29
C GLY A 270 -23.10 25.76 -4.44
N ILE A 271 -22.06 24.93 -4.44
CA ILE A 271 -22.18 23.48 -4.48
C ILE A 271 -21.67 22.93 -3.14
N GLU A 272 -22.55 22.26 -2.40
CA GLU A 272 -22.18 21.46 -1.24
C GLU A 272 -22.14 19.99 -1.63
N PHE A 273 -21.06 19.33 -1.23
CA PHE A 273 -20.81 17.94 -1.58
C PHE A 273 -20.21 17.18 -0.41
N THR A 274 -20.77 16.01 -0.12
CA THR A 274 -20.28 15.10 0.91
C THR A 274 -20.10 13.70 0.34
N MET A 275 -18.89 13.14 0.52
CA MET A 275 -18.64 11.72 0.29
C MET A 275 -18.70 10.96 1.60
N GLY A 276 -19.69 10.06 1.74
CA GLY A 276 -19.90 9.28 2.94
C GLY A 276 -19.07 7.99 3.00
N THR A 277 -18.98 7.39 4.20
CA THR A 277 -18.21 6.15 4.43
C THR A 277 -18.78 4.92 3.74
N GLY A 278 -20.01 4.97 3.23
CA GLY A 278 -20.66 3.88 2.51
C GLY A 278 -19.89 3.44 1.26
N ILE A 279 -19.04 4.31 0.71
CA ILE A 279 -18.09 3.99 -0.36
C ILE A 279 -17.19 2.79 -0.02
N LEU A 280 -16.77 2.66 1.24
CA LEU A 280 -15.89 1.57 1.67
C LEU A 280 -16.63 0.23 1.61
N ALA A 281 -17.89 0.19 2.08
CA ALA A 281 -18.71 -1.02 2.04
C ALA A 281 -19.00 -1.45 0.60
N PHE A 282 -19.30 -0.49 -0.29
CA PHE A 282 -19.50 -0.79 -1.71
C PHE A 282 -18.19 -1.21 -2.40
N GLY A 283 -17.06 -0.61 -2.02
CA GLY A 283 -15.72 -1.04 -2.43
C GLY A 283 -15.44 -2.50 -2.04
N VAL A 284 -15.77 -2.89 -0.80
CA VAL A 284 -15.67 -4.30 -0.34
C VAL A 284 -16.51 -5.23 -1.22
N PHE A 285 -17.74 -4.85 -1.53
CA PHE A 285 -18.60 -5.63 -2.43
C PHE A 285 -17.98 -5.80 -3.83
N ILE A 286 -17.52 -4.71 -4.45
CA ILE A 286 -16.81 -4.75 -5.74
C ILE A 286 -15.58 -5.67 -5.67
N GLY A 287 -14.81 -5.57 -4.59
CA GLY A 287 -13.64 -6.40 -4.34
C GLY A 287 -13.96 -7.89 -4.29
N ILE A 288 -15.01 -8.27 -3.56
CA ILE A 288 -15.47 -9.66 -3.47
C ILE A 288 -15.89 -10.17 -4.86
N CYS A 289 -16.68 -9.40 -5.60
CA CYS A 289 -17.08 -9.75 -6.96
C CYS A 289 -15.88 -9.93 -7.89
N TYR A 290 -14.94 -8.98 -7.88
CA TYR A 290 -13.73 -9.02 -8.70
C TYR A 290 -12.86 -10.24 -8.39
N ALA A 291 -12.60 -10.50 -7.10
CA ALA A 291 -11.84 -11.67 -6.66
C ALA A 291 -12.53 -12.98 -7.06
N TYR A 292 -13.86 -13.05 -6.91
CA TYR A 292 -14.64 -14.21 -7.32
C TYR A 292 -14.52 -14.48 -8.82
N PHE A 293 -14.75 -13.48 -9.67
CA PHE A 293 -14.66 -13.65 -11.14
C PHE A 293 -13.25 -14.04 -11.59
N ARG A 294 -12.22 -13.44 -11.00
CA ARG A 294 -10.81 -13.79 -11.26
C ARG A 294 -10.51 -15.23 -10.84
N ALA A 295 -10.97 -15.65 -9.67
CA ALA A 295 -10.78 -17.02 -9.20
C ALA A 295 -11.53 -18.04 -10.06
N SER A 296 -12.76 -17.73 -10.51
CA SER A 296 -13.54 -18.64 -11.36
C SER A 296 -12.93 -18.83 -12.75
N GLY A 297 -12.23 -17.84 -13.28
CA GLY A 297 -11.56 -17.93 -14.59
C GLY A 297 -10.21 -18.64 -14.57
N ARG A 298 -9.68 -19.00 -13.39
CA ARG A 298 -8.42 -19.77 -13.23
C ARG A 298 -8.66 -21.28 -13.04
N ARG A 299 -9.92 -21.70 -12.93
CA ARG A 299 -10.32 -23.11 -12.88
C ARG A 299 -10.56 -23.61 -14.30
#